data_AF-A0A6N6NUC5-F1
#
_entry.id   AF-A0A6N6NUC5-F1
#
_cell.length_a   1.000
_cell.length_b   1.000
_cell.length_c   1.000
_cell.angle_alpha   90.00
_cell.angle_beta   90.00
_cell.angle_gamma   90.00
#
_symmetry.space_group_name_H-M   'P 1'
#
loop_
_entity.id
_entity.type
_entity.pdbx_description
1 polymer ?
#
loop_
_entity_poly.entity_id
_entity_poly.type
_entity_poly.pdbx_seq_one_letter_code
_entity_poly.pdbx_strand_id
1 'polypeptide(L)'
;MKKTGLVAKIAAIGCASVVAVGCFGYGLAAAGGSSSPFGGTAFSAPAAEVLVSNVSDTSVGSVLSQPASRDITQGVQAVEAEKEAERIAAEQAALAEEQARIQAAEQALSKARTTDASSAMSQLAEVDWSCGKDAFISEWANRINNYLAGSPLAGQGETFATAAWENGVDPRWSPAISNTESTKGANCFLPHNAWGWGSTGWSSWEEAINAHVAGLAKGYGYTISYSNAQKYCPPNYDNWFRDTLREMSKI
;
A
#
# COMPACT_ATOMS: atom_id res chain seq x y z
N MET A 1 21.77 -51.58 23.22
CA MET A 1 20.79 -50.62 22.64
C MET A 1 20.59 -49.48 23.63
N LYS A 2 21.25 -48.33 23.41
CA LYS A 2 21.20 -47.17 24.31
C LYS A 2 20.35 -46.07 23.64
N LYS A 3 19.36 -45.56 24.36
CA LYS A 3 18.53 -44.40 24.00
C LYS A 3 19.22 -43.12 24.48
N THR A 4 19.39 -42.16 23.58
CA THR A 4 19.72 -40.74 23.82
C THR A 4 19.04 -40.01 22.65
N GLY A 5 18.05 -39.12 22.81
CA GLY A 5 17.99 -37.97 23.71
C GLY A 5 18.20 -36.72 22.83
N LEU A 6 17.15 -36.25 22.15
CA LEU A 6 17.22 -35.06 21.29
C LEU A 6 16.62 -33.86 22.03
N VAL A 7 17.50 -32.97 22.50
CA VAL A 7 17.15 -31.68 23.11
C VAL A 7 17.03 -30.66 21.98
N ALA A 8 15.81 -30.17 21.73
CA ALA A 8 15.56 -29.06 20.81
C ALA A 8 15.86 -27.73 21.53
N LYS A 9 16.79 -26.95 20.98
CA LYS A 9 17.08 -25.57 21.41
C LYS A 9 16.15 -24.63 20.64
N ILE A 10 15.22 -24.00 21.35
CA ILE A 10 14.41 -22.88 20.84
C ILE A 10 15.24 -21.61 21.05
N ALA A 11 15.68 -20.99 19.94
CA ALA A 11 16.28 -19.66 19.94
C ALA A 11 15.17 -18.64 19.64
N ALA A 12 14.78 -17.89 20.67
CA ALA A 12 13.89 -16.74 20.53
C ALA A 12 14.72 -15.52 20.10
N ILE A 13 14.47 -15.02 18.88
CA ILE A 13 14.99 -13.74 18.40
C ILE A 13 13.86 -12.73 18.54
N GLY A 14 13.93 -11.92 19.60
CA GLY A 14 13.07 -10.75 19.79
C GLY A 14 13.57 -9.61 18.91
N CYS A 15 12.79 -9.20 17.92
CA CYS A 15 13.03 -7.99 17.15
C CYS A 15 12.09 -6.89 17.67
N ALA A 16 12.67 -5.94 18.41
CA ALA A 16 12.00 -4.76 18.92
C ALA A 16 11.59 -3.84 17.74
N SER A 17 10.29 -3.61 17.56
CA SER A 17 9.79 -2.63 16.61
C SER A 17 9.78 -1.25 17.27
N VAL A 18 10.65 -0.37 16.80
CA VAL A 18 10.67 1.05 17.16
C VAL A 18 9.51 1.74 16.42
N VAL A 19 8.54 2.24 17.18
CA VAL A 19 7.47 3.11 16.67
C VAL A 19 8.05 4.52 16.50
N ALA A 20 8.32 4.92 15.27
CA ALA A 20 8.62 6.30 14.93
C ALA A 20 7.31 7.01 14.52
N VAL A 21 6.76 7.78 15.46
CA VAL A 21 5.68 8.75 15.24
C VAL A 21 6.27 9.92 14.44
N GLY A 22 5.95 10.00 13.16
CA GLY A 22 6.25 11.14 12.29
C GLY A 22 4.99 11.92 11.96
N CYS A 23 4.67 12.93 12.75
CA CYS A 23 3.60 13.89 12.45
C CYS A 23 4.06 14.84 11.32
N PHE A 24 3.59 14.62 10.09
CA PHE A 24 3.62 15.64 9.04
C PHE A 24 2.40 16.56 9.19
N GLY A 25 2.56 17.64 9.95
CA GLY A 25 1.59 18.73 10.00
C GLY A 25 1.82 19.70 8.83
N TYR A 26 1.01 19.59 7.78
CA TYR A 26 0.83 20.67 6.82
C TYR A 26 0.09 21.81 7.52
N GLY A 27 0.71 23.00 7.51
CA GLY A 27 0.10 24.22 8.03
C GLY A 27 -1.10 24.65 7.18
N LEU A 28 -2.25 24.77 7.82
CA LEU A 28 -3.37 25.55 7.31
C LEU A 28 -3.51 26.80 8.19
N ALA A 29 -3.08 27.93 7.66
CA ALA A 29 -3.33 29.24 8.26
C ALA A 29 -4.80 29.63 8.01
N ALA A 30 -5.59 29.75 9.06
CA ALA A 30 -6.91 30.40 9.02
C ALA A 30 -6.82 31.69 9.84
N ALA A 31 -6.90 32.82 9.13
CA ALA A 31 -6.93 34.16 9.68
C ALA A 31 -8.31 34.44 10.33
N GLY A 32 -8.29 35.32 11.33
CA GLY A 32 -9.36 35.51 12.31
C GLY A 32 -10.60 36.28 11.86
N GLY A 33 -11.55 36.32 12.79
CA GLY A 33 -12.76 37.14 12.76
C GLY A 33 -13.53 36.99 14.06
N SER A 34 -13.44 37.99 14.93
CA SER A 34 -13.87 38.03 16.33
C SER A 34 -15.35 38.41 16.55
N SER A 35 -15.78 38.18 17.80
CA SER A 35 -16.78 38.90 18.61
C SER A 35 -18.29 38.65 18.44
N SER A 36 -18.87 38.02 19.48
CA SER A 36 -20.29 37.97 19.93
C SER A 36 -20.84 39.36 20.31
N PRO A 37 -21.98 39.53 21.05
CA PRO A 37 -23.17 38.68 21.35
C PRO A 37 -24.52 39.45 21.22
N PHE A 38 -25.70 38.81 21.26
CA PHE A 38 -26.90 39.42 21.90
C PHE A 38 -28.12 38.48 22.08
N GLY A 39 -28.74 38.56 23.27
CA GLY A 39 -30.16 38.33 23.57
C GLY A 39 -30.62 36.87 23.71
N GLY A 40 -31.04 36.32 24.85
CA GLY A 40 -31.62 36.91 26.07
C GLY A 40 -33.13 36.71 26.08
N THR A 41 -33.63 35.76 26.88
CA THR A 41 -34.72 35.92 27.88
C THR A 41 -35.14 34.57 28.46
N ALA A 42 -35.47 34.62 29.76
CA ALA A 42 -35.78 33.50 30.63
C ALA A 42 -37.21 33.62 31.17
N PHE A 43 -37.65 32.54 31.84
CA PHE A 43 -38.76 32.41 32.79
C PHE A 43 -40.20 32.34 32.26
N SER A 44 -40.93 31.27 32.61
CA SER A 44 -41.75 31.28 33.85
C SER A 44 -42.48 29.95 34.09
N ALA A 45 -42.35 29.44 35.31
CA ALA A 45 -43.33 28.54 35.95
C ALA A 45 -44.52 29.36 36.45
N PRO A 46 -45.61 28.70 36.88
CA PRO A 46 -46.06 29.00 38.23
C PRO A 46 -46.39 27.77 39.07
N ALA A 47 -46.21 27.95 40.37
CA ALA A 47 -46.52 27.06 41.46
C ALA A 47 -48.04 26.96 41.73
N ALA A 48 -48.43 25.86 42.37
CA ALA A 48 -49.59 25.83 43.25
C ALA A 48 -49.19 25.07 44.53
N GLU A 49 -49.15 25.81 45.64
CA GLU A 49 -49.13 25.28 47.00
C GLU A 49 -50.56 25.03 47.52
N VAL A 50 -50.63 24.47 48.74
CA VAL A 50 -51.73 24.47 49.72
C VAL A 50 -52.61 23.21 49.63
N LEU A 51 -52.84 22.40 50.67
CA LEU A 51 -53.08 22.66 52.09
C LEU A 51 -52.74 21.39 52.93
N VAL A 52 -52.08 21.56 54.07
CA VAL A 52 -52.00 20.55 55.14
C VAL A 52 -53.26 20.61 56.01
N SER A 53 -53.77 19.46 56.45
CA SER A 53 -54.73 19.34 57.55
C SER A 53 -54.35 18.14 58.41
N ASN A 54 -54.50 18.32 59.71
CA ASN A 54 -53.77 17.69 60.81
C ASN A 54 -54.63 16.69 61.59
N VAL A 55 -53.97 15.69 62.23
CA VAL A 55 -54.35 14.97 63.49
C VAL A 55 -55.59 14.06 63.41
N SER A 56 -55.72 12.88 64.04
CA SER A 56 -54.90 11.88 64.76
C SER A 56 -55.87 10.73 65.07
N ASP A 57 -55.45 9.45 65.08
CA ASP A 57 -55.60 8.58 66.26
C ASP A 57 -54.97 7.18 66.07
N THR A 58 -54.01 6.90 66.95
CA THR A 58 -53.67 5.66 67.68
C THR A 58 -54.09 4.27 67.15
N SER A 59 -53.11 3.42 66.85
CA SER A 59 -52.83 2.22 67.67
C SER A 59 -51.56 1.50 67.23
N VAL A 60 -50.72 1.22 68.23
CA VAL A 60 -49.43 0.52 68.16
C VAL A 60 -49.60 -0.93 67.70
N GLY A 61 -48.75 -1.36 66.76
CA GLY A 61 -48.74 -2.73 66.28
C GLY A 61 -47.51 -3.07 65.42
N SER A 62 -46.38 -3.32 66.10
CA SER A 62 -45.40 -4.35 65.76
C SER A 62 -44.76 -4.38 64.35
N VAL A 63 -43.46 -4.03 64.31
CA VAL A 63 -42.44 -4.62 63.43
C VAL A 63 -42.58 -4.36 61.91
N LEU A 64 -42.15 -3.18 61.47
CA LEU A 64 -41.53 -3.01 60.15
C LEU A 64 -40.00 -3.07 60.32
N SER A 65 -39.47 -4.29 60.36
CA SER A 65 -38.04 -4.51 60.20
C SER A 65 -37.72 -4.68 58.72
N GLN A 66 -36.69 -3.93 58.28
CA GLN A 66 -35.95 -4.00 57.02
C GLN A 66 -36.39 -3.03 55.89
N PRO A 67 -35.75 -1.84 55.77
CA PRO A 67 -35.32 -1.39 54.46
C PRO A 67 -34.15 -2.28 54.04
N ALA A 68 -34.40 -3.27 53.18
CA ALA A 68 -33.33 -3.92 52.46
C ALA A 68 -32.68 -2.86 51.55
N SER A 69 -31.62 -2.24 52.04
CA SER A 69 -30.63 -1.54 51.22
C SER A 69 -30.03 -2.58 50.27
N ARG A 70 -30.72 -2.84 49.15
CA ARG A 70 -30.14 -3.60 48.05
C ARG A 70 -28.93 -2.80 47.60
N ASP A 71 -27.75 -3.39 47.69
CA ASP A 71 -26.53 -2.82 47.14
C ASP A 71 -26.65 -2.85 45.60
N ILE A 72 -27.28 -1.81 45.04
CA ILE A 72 -27.55 -1.69 43.60
C ILE A 72 -26.25 -1.37 42.83
N THR A 73 -25.16 -1.07 43.55
CA THR A 73 -23.86 -0.66 43.00
C THR A 73 -23.24 -1.74 42.12
N GLN A 74 -23.33 -3.03 42.50
CA GLN A 74 -22.82 -4.14 41.68
C GLN A 74 -23.66 -4.41 40.43
N GLY A 75 -24.98 -4.21 40.49
CA GLY A 75 -25.87 -4.43 39.34
C GLY A 75 -25.72 -3.36 38.26
N VAL A 76 -25.49 -2.11 38.65
CA VAL A 76 -25.27 -1.00 37.70
C VAL A 76 -23.93 -1.14 36.98
N GLN A 77 -22.87 -1.54 37.68
CA GLN A 77 -21.54 -1.74 37.08
C GLN A 77 -21.50 -2.91 36.08
N ALA A 78 -22.24 -3.99 36.35
CA ALA A 78 -22.34 -5.12 35.42
C ALA A 78 -23.08 -4.73 34.13
N VAL A 79 -24.15 -3.93 34.24
CA VAL A 79 -24.93 -3.46 33.07
C VAL A 79 -24.16 -2.41 32.26
N GLU A 80 -23.35 -1.57 32.90
CA GLU A 80 -22.46 -0.63 32.20
C GLU A 80 -21.33 -1.36 31.45
N ALA A 81 -20.72 -2.37 32.08
CA ALA A 81 -19.69 -3.20 31.43
C ALA A 81 -20.23 -3.98 30.22
N GLU A 82 -21.47 -4.48 30.30
CA GLU A 82 -22.14 -5.17 29.20
C GLU A 82 -22.43 -4.20 28.03
N LYS A 83 -22.96 -3.01 28.31
CA LYS A 83 -23.19 -1.98 27.27
C LYS A 83 -21.90 -1.46 26.64
N GLU A 84 -20.83 -1.35 27.43
CA GLU A 84 -19.51 -0.99 26.94
C GLU A 84 -18.94 -2.07 26.01
N ALA A 85 -19.10 -3.35 26.39
CA ALA A 85 -18.71 -4.48 25.55
C ALA A 85 -19.51 -4.53 24.24
N GLU A 86 -20.82 -4.26 24.28
CA GLU A 86 -21.67 -4.13 23.08
C GLU A 86 -21.23 -2.97 22.18
N ARG A 87 -20.86 -1.81 22.76
CA ARG A 87 -20.35 -0.67 21.99
C ARG A 87 -19.03 -0.99 21.31
N ILE A 88 -18.09 -1.62 22.02
CA ILE A 88 -16.80 -2.04 21.47
C ILE A 88 -17.01 -3.08 20.36
N ALA A 89 -17.92 -4.04 20.56
CA ALA A 89 -18.24 -5.05 19.54
C ALA A 89 -18.87 -4.42 18.30
N ALA A 90 -19.78 -3.46 18.46
CA ALA A 90 -20.39 -2.73 17.35
C ALA A 90 -19.36 -1.87 16.59
N GLU A 91 -18.45 -1.21 17.29
CA GLU A 91 -17.36 -0.43 16.67
C GLU A 91 -16.38 -1.34 15.91
N GLN A 92 -16.01 -2.49 16.48
CA GLN A 92 -15.16 -3.47 15.81
C GLN A 92 -15.83 -4.07 14.56
N ALA A 93 -17.14 -4.33 14.62
CA ALA A 93 -17.90 -4.78 13.46
C ALA A 93 -17.91 -3.71 12.34
N ALA A 94 -18.13 -2.45 12.69
CA ALA A 94 -18.09 -1.34 11.72
C ALA A 94 -16.70 -1.16 11.08
N LEU A 95 -15.63 -1.29 11.85
CA LEU A 95 -14.26 -1.26 11.32
C LEU A 95 -13.96 -2.45 10.41
N ALA A 96 -14.44 -3.65 10.77
CA ALA A 96 -14.27 -4.84 9.95
C ALA A 96 -15.02 -4.74 8.61
N GLU A 97 -16.23 -4.18 8.62
CA GLU A 97 -17.00 -3.91 7.39
C GLU A 97 -16.31 -2.86 6.50
N GLU A 98 -15.81 -1.77 7.07
CA GLU A 98 -15.08 -0.76 6.31
C GLU A 98 -13.78 -1.31 5.73
N GLN A 99 -13.02 -2.09 6.51
CA GLN A 99 -11.84 -2.79 6.02
C GLN A 99 -12.18 -3.78 4.90
N ALA A 100 -13.28 -4.52 5.02
CA ALA A 100 -13.73 -5.44 3.97
C ALA A 100 -14.09 -4.68 2.69
N ARG A 101 -14.70 -3.49 2.78
CA ARG A 101 -14.99 -2.65 1.61
C ARG A 101 -13.74 -2.09 0.97
N ILE A 102 -12.77 -1.64 1.76
CA ILE A 102 -11.46 -1.17 1.25
C ILE A 102 -10.76 -2.32 0.53
N GLN A 103 -10.69 -3.50 1.13
CA GLN A 103 -10.08 -4.69 0.51
C GLN A 103 -10.82 -5.11 -0.77
N ALA A 104 -12.15 -5.07 -0.78
CA ALA A 104 -12.95 -5.38 -1.96
C ALA A 104 -12.71 -4.37 -3.09
N ALA A 105 -12.60 -3.07 -2.77
CA ALA A 105 -12.28 -2.02 -3.72
C ALA A 105 -10.85 -2.17 -4.27
N GLU A 106 -9.87 -2.47 -3.42
CA GLU A 106 -8.50 -2.75 -3.83
C GLU A 106 -8.42 -3.99 -4.75
N GLN A 107 -9.14 -5.05 -4.43
CA GLN A 107 -9.21 -6.25 -5.27
C GLN A 107 -9.88 -5.97 -6.62
N ALA A 108 -10.96 -5.19 -6.64
CA ALA A 108 -11.62 -4.79 -7.88
C ALA A 108 -10.71 -3.93 -8.75
N LEU A 109 -9.97 -2.99 -8.15
CA LEU A 109 -8.99 -2.15 -8.82
C LEU A 109 -7.81 -2.96 -9.36
N SER A 110 -7.31 -3.94 -8.60
CA SER A 110 -6.27 -4.87 -9.04
C SER A 110 -6.75 -5.71 -10.25
N LYS A 111 -7.97 -6.26 -10.22
CA LYS A 111 -8.56 -7.01 -11.34
C LYS A 111 -8.78 -6.16 -12.60
N ALA A 112 -9.22 -4.93 -12.45
CA ALA A 112 -9.35 -4.01 -13.59
C ALA A 112 -7.97 -3.74 -14.22
N ARG A 113 -6.95 -3.49 -13.38
CA ARG A 113 -5.58 -3.25 -13.83
C ARG A 113 -4.94 -4.45 -14.53
N THR A 114 -5.18 -5.69 -14.07
CA THR A 114 -4.67 -6.89 -14.76
C THR A 114 -5.33 -7.09 -16.12
N THR A 115 -6.60 -6.71 -16.26
CA THR A 115 -7.32 -6.75 -17.55
C THR A 115 -6.73 -5.72 -18.52
N ASP A 116 -6.51 -4.48 -18.08
CA ASP A 116 -5.88 -3.43 -18.89
C ASP A 116 -4.45 -3.80 -19.30
N ALA A 117 -3.68 -4.37 -18.38
CA ALA A 117 -2.35 -4.92 -18.61
C ALA A 117 -2.35 -5.98 -19.72
N SER A 118 -3.28 -6.96 -19.67
CA SER A 118 -3.42 -7.98 -20.71
C SER A 118 -3.78 -7.38 -22.07
N SER A 119 -4.64 -6.36 -22.08
CA SER A 119 -5.00 -5.64 -23.30
C SER A 119 -3.81 -4.89 -23.90
N ALA A 120 -3.06 -4.16 -23.07
CA ALA A 120 -1.87 -3.43 -23.51
C ALA A 120 -0.75 -4.37 -24.00
N MET A 121 -0.60 -5.54 -23.37
CA MET A 121 0.33 -6.59 -23.82
C MET A 121 -0.03 -7.10 -25.22
N SER A 122 -1.34 -7.25 -25.49
CA SER A 122 -1.87 -7.68 -26.80
C SER A 122 -1.75 -6.61 -27.89
N GLN A 123 -1.56 -5.34 -27.51
CA GLN A 123 -1.34 -4.24 -28.44
C GLN A 123 0.13 -4.07 -28.85
N LEU A 124 1.07 -4.67 -28.12
CA LEU A 124 2.45 -4.71 -28.56
C LEU A 124 2.57 -5.65 -29.76
N ALA A 125 3.04 -5.11 -30.88
CA ALA A 125 3.38 -5.93 -32.03
C ALA A 125 4.39 -7.02 -31.63
N GLU A 126 4.22 -8.23 -32.15
CA GLU A 126 5.22 -9.27 -31.99
C GLU A 126 6.56 -8.82 -32.57
N VAL A 127 7.64 -9.24 -31.92
CA VAL A 127 8.99 -8.94 -32.38
C VAL A 127 9.33 -9.92 -33.51
N ASP A 128 9.65 -9.40 -34.70
CA ASP A 128 10.08 -10.24 -35.81
C ASP A 128 11.56 -10.63 -35.66
N TRP A 129 11.79 -11.88 -35.24
CA TRP A 129 13.12 -12.48 -35.12
C TRP A 129 13.62 -13.11 -36.43
N SER A 130 12.78 -13.20 -37.47
CA SER A 130 13.10 -13.86 -38.74
C SER A 130 13.86 -12.98 -39.73
N CYS A 131 13.88 -11.66 -39.52
CA CYS A 131 14.54 -10.67 -40.38
C CYS A 131 16.07 -10.77 -40.42
N GLY A 132 16.68 -11.55 -39.52
CA GLY A 132 18.12 -11.69 -39.37
C GLY A 132 18.76 -10.60 -38.51
N LYS A 133 19.94 -10.91 -37.95
CA LYS A 133 20.58 -10.10 -36.91
C LYS A 133 20.79 -8.64 -37.29
N ASP A 134 21.36 -8.39 -38.47
CA ASP A 134 21.72 -7.02 -38.87
C ASP A 134 20.48 -6.15 -39.11
N ALA A 135 19.43 -6.72 -39.73
CA ALA A 135 18.17 -6.03 -39.94
C ALA A 135 17.45 -5.76 -38.61
N PHE A 136 17.42 -6.75 -37.73
CA PHE A 136 16.89 -6.62 -36.37
C PHE A 136 17.60 -5.50 -35.61
N ILE A 137 18.94 -5.53 -35.56
CA ILE A 137 19.72 -4.52 -34.85
C ILE A 137 19.46 -3.14 -35.44
N SER A 138 19.43 -3.01 -36.77
CA SER A 138 19.17 -1.73 -37.43
C SER A 138 17.78 -1.17 -37.09
N GLU A 139 16.74 -1.98 -37.15
CA GLU A 139 15.37 -1.54 -36.81
C GLU A 139 15.28 -1.12 -35.35
N TRP A 140 15.67 -2.00 -34.43
CA TRP A 140 15.49 -1.79 -33.01
C TRP A 140 16.42 -0.71 -32.46
N ALA A 141 17.65 -0.59 -32.97
CA ALA A 141 18.55 0.49 -32.60
C ALA A 141 17.92 1.86 -32.90
N ASN A 142 17.30 2.02 -34.07
CA ASN A 142 16.62 3.27 -34.43
C ASN A 142 15.44 3.58 -33.51
N ARG A 143 14.57 2.60 -33.27
CA ARG A 143 13.41 2.75 -32.37
C ARG A 143 13.82 3.11 -30.94
N ILE A 144 14.81 2.38 -30.42
CA ILE A 144 15.34 2.61 -29.07
C ILE A 144 16.05 3.95 -28.98
N ASN A 145 16.86 4.34 -29.97
CA ASN A 145 17.52 5.65 -29.98
C ASN A 145 16.50 6.81 -29.97
N ASN A 146 15.42 6.69 -30.73
CA ASN A 146 14.35 7.69 -30.71
C ASN A 146 13.71 7.79 -29.32
N TYR A 147 13.48 6.65 -28.66
CA TYR A 147 12.91 6.60 -27.32
C TYR A 147 13.86 7.11 -26.21
N LEU A 148 15.17 6.93 -26.39
CA LEU A 148 16.21 7.36 -25.44
C LEU A 148 16.72 8.79 -25.70
N ALA A 149 16.25 9.45 -26.76
CA ALA A 149 16.72 10.77 -27.13
C ALA A 149 16.61 11.77 -25.97
N GLY A 150 17.69 12.53 -25.74
CA GLY A 150 17.76 13.52 -24.67
C GLY A 150 18.00 12.96 -23.26
N SER A 151 18.21 11.64 -23.11
CA SER A 151 18.57 11.03 -21.82
C SER A 151 20.05 10.66 -21.72
N PRO A 152 20.56 10.32 -20.53
CA PRO A 152 21.92 9.80 -20.36
C PRO A 152 22.23 8.50 -21.14
N LEU A 153 21.19 7.76 -21.54
CA LEU A 153 21.29 6.56 -22.36
C LEU A 153 21.16 6.85 -23.87
N ALA A 154 21.08 8.12 -24.28
CA ALA A 154 20.98 8.48 -25.70
C ALA A 154 22.15 7.88 -26.52
N GLY A 155 21.83 7.32 -27.69
CA GLY A 155 22.80 6.66 -28.57
C GLY A 155 23.05 5.18 -28.26
N GLN A 156 22.52 4.63 -27.16
CA GLN A 156 22.74 3.23 -26.77
C GLN A 156 21.81 2.22 -27.48
N GLY A 157 21.03 2.66 -28.48
CA GLY A 157 20.07 1.80 -29.17
C GLY A 157 20.69 0.55 -29.78
N GLU A 158 21.87 0.66 -30.40
CA GLU A 158 22.58 -0.49 -30.98
C GLU A 158 23.02 -1.49 -29.91
N THR A 159 23.51 -0.99 -28.77
CA THR A 159 23.90 -1.83 -27.63
C THR A 159 22.71 -2.61 -27.08
N PHE A 160 21.56 -1.95 -26.88
CA PHE A 160 20.34 -2.61 -26.43
C PHE A 160 19.84 -3.63 -27.44
N ALA A 161 19.78 -3.28 -28.72
CA ALA A 161 19.31 -4.18 -29.77
C ALA A 161 20.22 -5.40 -29.92
N THR A 162 21.54 -5.20 -29.87
CA THR A 162 22.51 -6.30 -29.89
C THR A 162 22.34 -7.21 -28.69
N ALA A 163 22.28 -6.64 -27.47
CA ALA A 163 22.10 -7.43 -26.26
C ALA A 163 20.77 -8.20 -26.25
N ALA A 164 19.69 -7.57 -26.75
CA ALA A 164 18.39 -8.20 -26.92
C ALA A 164 18.46 -9.39 -27.89
N TRP A 165 19.15 -9.21 -29.02
CA TRP A 165 19.36 -10.27 -30.00
C TRP A 165 20.08 -11.48 -29.41
N GLU A 166 21.24 -11.24 -28.78
CA GLU A 166 22.09 -12.30 -28.23
C GLU A 166 21.43 -13.09 -27.10
N ASN A 167 20.45 -12.51 -26.40
CA ASN A 167 19.79 -13.13 -25.27
C ASN A 167 18.35 -13.57 -25.56
N GLY A 168 17.83 -13.31 -26.77
CA GLY A 168 16.42 -13.58 -27.13
C GLY A 168 15.42 -12.81 -26.28
N VAL A 169 15.79 -11.62 -25.79
CA VAL A 169 14.96 -10.78 -24.93
C VAL A 169 14.25 -9.73 -25.77
N ASP A 170 12.99 -9.43 -25.45
CA ASP A 170 12.25 -8.35 -26.09
C ASP A 170 13.05 -7.03 -26.03
N PRO A 171 13.41 -6.45 -27.19
CA PRO A 171 14.28 -5.28 -27.27
C PRO A 171 13.69 -4.04 -26.60
N ARG A 172 12.37 -4.01 -26.36
CA ARG A 172 11.68 -2.91 -25.68
C ARG A 172 11.81 -2.98 -24.17
N TRP A 173 12.01 -4.17 -23.62
CA TRP A 173 11.83 -4.40 -22.19
C TRP A 173 12.90 -3.73 -21.33
N SER A 174 14.19 -3.95 -21.63
CA SER A 174 15.29 -3.35 -20.87
C SER A 174 15.32 -1.82 -20.97
N PRO A 175 15.12 -1.18 -22.14
CA PRO A 175 14.96 0.28 -22.23
C PRO A 175 13.71 0.81 -21.52
N ALA A 176 12.60 0.06 -21.51
CA ALA A 176 11.40 0.45 -20.78
C ALA A 176 11.64 0.48 -19.26
N ILE A 177 12.29 -0.57 -18.72
CA ILE A 177 12.64 -0.63 -17.29
C ILE A 177 13.55 0.54 -16.91
N SER A 178 14.53 0.89 -17.75
CA SER A 178 15.45 1.99 -17.44
C SER A 178 14.71 3.34 -17.25
N ASN A 179 13.60 3.54 -17.96
CA ASN A 179 12.72 4.68 -17.73
C ASN A 179 11.96 4.58 -16.41
N THR A 180 11.32 3.43 -16.16
CA THR A 180 10.55 3.18 -14.93
C THR A 180 11.41 3.36 -13.67
N GLU A 181 12.67 2.94 -13.71
CA GLU A 181 13.56 2.90 -12.54
C GLU A 181 14.38 4.17 -12.33
N SER A 182 14.81 4.83 -13.41
CA SER A 182 15.77 5.94 -13.30
C SER A 182 15.53 7.09 -14.29
N THR A 183 14.38 7.13 -14.96
CA THR A 183 14.12 8.11 -16.02
C THR A 183 15.19 8.04 -17.12
N LYS A 184 15.48 6.82 -17.59
CA LYS A 184 16.45 6.50 -18.65
C LYS A 184 17.88 6.90 -18.28
N GLY A 185 18.26 6.64 -17.03
CA GLY A 185 19.59 6.89 -16.50
C GLY A 185 19.82 8.26 -15.86
N ALA A 186 18.79 9.12 -15.76
CA ALA A 186 18.92 10.44 -15.14
C ALA A 186 19.03 10.37 -13.61
N ASN A 187 18.37 9.38 -12.99
CA ASN A 187 18.28 9.21 -11.55
C ASN A 187 18.86 7.85 -11.13
N CYS A 188 20.15 7.64 -11.37
CA CYS A 188 20.83 6.40 -10.97
C CYS A 188 21.31 6.45 -9.52
N PHE A 189 21.11 5.37 -8.77
CA PHE A 189 21.65 5.27 -7.40
C PHE A 189 23.15 4.96 -7.35
N LEU A 190 23.67 4.26 -8.37
CA LEU A 190 25.09 3.96 -8.58
C LEU A 190 25.49 4.27 -10.03
N PRO A 191 26.80 4.46 -10.31
CA PRO A 191 27.28 4.74 -11.66
C PRO A 191 26.79 3.72 -12.68
N HIS A 192 26.23 4.24 -13.79
CA HIS A 192 25.68 3.46 -14.90
C HIS A 192 24.62 2.40 -14.53
N ASN A 193 23.93 2.54 -13.39
CA ASN A 193 22.85 1.65 -12.98
C ASN A 193 21.47 2.27 -13.22
N ALA A 194 20.96 2.14 -14.44
CA ALA A 194 19.67 2.70 -14.83
C ALA A 194 18.45 1.85 -14.40
N TRP A 195 18.66 0.65 -13.83
CA TRP A 195 17.60 -0.32 -13.55
C TRP A 195 17.40 -0.61 -12.07
N GLY A 196 18.15 0.05 -11.18
CA GLY A 196 18.15 -0.28 -9.75
C GLY A 196 18.66 -1.70 -9.48
N TRP A 197 19.52 -2.22 -10.35
CA TRP A 197 19.87 -3.64 -10.36
C TRP A 197 20.92 -3.97 -9.30
N GLY A 198 20.51 -4.71 -8.27
CA GLY A 198 21.37 -5.15 -7.17
C GLY A 198 22.01 -3.98 -6.41
N SER A 199 23.24 -4.19 -5.93
CA SER A 199 24.06 -3.16 -5.25
C SER A 199 25.30 -2.81 -6.06
N THR A 200 25.19 -2.83 -7.40
CA THR A 200 26.34 -2.74 -8.32
C THR A 200 26.29 -1.45 -9.15
N GLY A 201 27.45 -0.90 -9.46
CA GLY A 201 27.64 0.10 -10.52
C GLY A 201 28.60 -0.45 -11.57
N TRP A 202 28.58 0.15 -12.76
CA TRP A 202 29.42 -0.26 -13.89
C TRP A 202 30.31 0.86 -14.38
N SER A 203 31.33 0.50 -15.15
CA SER A 203 32.28 1.47 -15.71
C SER A 203 31.73 2.19 -16.94
N SER A 204 30.77 1.57 -17.65
CA SER A 204 30.11 2.17 -18.80
C SER A 204 28.65 1.72 -18.95
N TRP A 205 27.88 2.43 -19.78
CA TRP A 205 26.52 2.03 -20.13
C TRP A 205 26.49 0.71 -20.88
N GLU A 206 27.45 0.44 -21.75
CA GLU A 206 27.49 -0.77 -22.55
C GLU A 206 27.67 -2.01 -21.70
N GLU A 207 28.58 -1.95 -20.72
CA GLU A 207 28.76 -3.01 -19.74
C GLU A 207 27.47 -3.28 -18.96
N ALA A 208 26.82 -2.21 -18.49
CA ALA A 208 25.60 -2.29 -17.70
C ALA A 208 24.42 -2.84 -18.50
N ILE A 209 24.23 -2.39 -19.75
CA ILE A 209 23.17 -2.85 -20.67
C ILE A 209 23.32 -4.34 -20.93
N ASN A 210 24.52 -4.79 -21.32
CA ASN A 210 24.78 -6.19 -21.60
C ASN A 210 24.54 -7.07 -20.37
N ALA A 211 25.01 -6.62 -19.19
CA ALA A 211 24.80 -7.34 -17.93
C ALA A 211 23.30 -7.42 -17.56
N HIS A 212 22.56 -6.32 -17.69
CA HIS A 212 21.15 -6.26 -17.35
C HIS A 212 20.31 -7.17 -18.26
N VAL A 213 20.48 -7.06 -19.59
CA VAL A 213 19.72 -7.87 -20.55
C VAL A 213 20.00 -9.36 -20.38
N ALA A 214 21.27 -9.75 -20.17
CA ALA A 214 21.62 -11.14 -19.86
C ALA A 214 21.03 -11.61 -18.51
N GLY A 215 20.95 -10.70 -17.53
CA GLY A 215 20.32 -10.95 -16.23
C GLY A 215 18.81 -11.21 -16.35
N LEU A 216 18.11 -10.47 -17.22
CA LEU A 216 16.69 -10.69 -17.52
C LEU A 216 16.48 -12.09 -18.09
N ALA A 217 17.23 -12.47 -19.14
CA ALA A 217 17.12 -13.79 -19.76
C ALA A 217 17.33 -14.94 -18.76
N LYS A 218 18.32 -14.80 -17.86
CA LYS A 218 18.64 -15.83 -16.86
C LYS A 218 17.64 -15.92 -15.72
N GLY A 219 17.11 -14.79 -15.26
CA GLY A 219 16.40 -14.70 -13.99
C GLY A 219 14.89 -14.47 -14.11
N TYR A 220 14.43 -13.94 -15.23
CA TYR A 220 13.08 -13.41 -15.41
C TYR A 220 12.44 -13.90 -16.72
N GLY A 221 13.23 -14.24 -17.74
CA GLY A 221 12.74 -14.75 -19.02
C GLY A 221 12.94 -13.73 -20.15
N TYR A 222 12.07 -13.76 -21.16
CA TYR A 222 12.31 -13.11 -22.44
C TYR A 222 11.47 -11.85 -22.69
N THR A 223 10.41 -11.63 -21.91
CA THR A 223 9.61 -10.40 -21.99
C THR A 223 8.94 -10.13 -20.64
N ILE A 224 8.31 -8.96 -20.53
CA ILE A 224 7.59 -8.58 -19.33
C ILE A 224 6.43 -9.57 -19.07
N SER A 225 6.27 -9.94 -17.81
CA SER A 225 5.11 -10.70 -17.34
C SER A 225 4.74 -10.24 -15.95
N TYR A 226 3.50 -10.48 -15.55
CA TYR A 226 3.02 -10.07 -14.23
C TYR A 226 3.81 -10.77 -13.11
N SER A 227 4.14 -12.05 -13.28
CA SER A 227 5.00 -12.80 -12.34
C SER A 227 6.42 -12.21 -12.26
N ASN A 228 6.97 -11.73 -13.38
CA ASN A 228 8.29 -11.10 -13.38
C ASN A 228 8.26 -9.76 -12.65
N ALA A 229 7.19 -8.98 -12.80
CA ALA A 229 7.02 -7.73 -12.03
C ALA A 229 6.92 -8.01 -10.52
N GLN A 230 6.19 -9.05 -10.11
CA GLN A 230 6.12 -9.47 -8.71
C GLN A 230 7.50 -9.84 -8.13
N LYS A 231 8.38 -10.44 -8.96
CA LYS A 231 9.75 -10.76 -8.57
C LYS A 231 10.66 -9.53 -8.56
N TYR A 232 10.51 -8.64 -9.53
CA TYR A 232 11.38 -7.49 -9.74
C TYR A 232 11.10 -6.36 -8.74
N CYS A 233 9.81 -6.03 -8.52
CA CYS A 233 9.39 -4.95 -7.63
C CYS A 233 8.27 -5.40 -6.65
N PRO A 234 8.53 -6.32 -5.70
CA PRO A 234 7.51 -6.93 -4.83
C PRO A 234 6.57 -5.96 -4.08
N PRO A 235 7.00 -4.79 -3.58
CA PRO A 235 6.09 -3.90 -2.86
C PRO A 235 5.19 -3.04 -3.78
N ASN A 236 5.51 -2.91 -5.08
CA ASN A 236 4.81 -1.99 -5.99
C ASN A 236 4.64 -2.56 -7.42
N TYR A 237 4.61 -3.89 -7.56
CA TYR A 237 4.69 -4.59 -8.85
C TYR A 237 3.55 -4.23 -9.80
N ASP A 238 2.35 -3.93 -9.28
CA ASP A 238 1.19 -3.55 -10.09
C ASP A 238 1.44 -2.26 -10.87
N ASN A 239 1.89 -1.22 -10.17
CA ASN A 239 2.19 0.06 -10.80
C ASN A 239 3.41 -0.08 -11.71
N TRP A 240 4.44 -0.79 -11.25
CA TRP A 240 5.66 -1.05 -12.03
C TRP A 240 5.37 -1.78 -13.35
N PHE A 241 4.54 -2.83 -13.32
CA PHE A 241 4.17 -3.61 -14.50
C PHE A 241 3.45 -2.73 -15.51
N ARG A 242 2.43 -1.99 -15.06
CA ARG A 242 1.65 -1.06 -15.89
C ARG A 242 2.55 0.00 -16.52
N ASP A 243 3.40 0.62 -15.72
CA ASP A 243 4.22 1.75 -16.17
C ASP A 243 5.28 1.28 -17.16
N THR A 244 5.94 0.15 -16.88
CA THR A 244 6.92 -0.46 -17.80
C THR A 244 6.26 -0.92 -19.10
N LEU A 245 5.07 -1.54 -19.04
CA LEU A 245 4.34 -1.96 -20.24
C LEU A 245 3.94 -0.76 -21.11
N ARG A 246 3.50 0.33 -20.49
CA ARG A 246 3.23 1.59 -21.20
C ARG A 246 4.49 2.14 -21.85
N GLU A 247 5.64 2.09 -21.19
CA GLU A 247 6.90 2.51 -21.82
C GLU A 247 7.30 1.60 -22.99
N MET A 248 7.08 0.28 -22.90
CA MET A 248 7.32 -0.63 -24.03
C MET A 248 6.49 -0.27 -25.27
N SER A 249 5.26 0.23 -25.09
CA SER A 249 4.39 0.64 -26.22
C SER A 249 4.86 1.90 -26.95
N LYS A 250 5.80 2.65 -26.37
CA LYS A 250 6.36 3.87 -26.97
C LYS A 250 7.61 3.61 -27.82
N ILE A 251 8.11 2.37 -27.84
CA ILE A 251 9.31 1.94 -28.56
C ILE A 251 8.88 1.16 -29.80
#